data_AF-A0A6A3A171-F1
#
_entry.id   AF-A0A6A3A171-F1
#
_cell.length_a   1.000
_cell.length_b   1.000
_cell.length_c   1.000
_cell.angle_alpha   90.00
_cell.angle_beta   90.00
_cell.angle_gamma   90.00
#
_symmetry.space_group_name_H-M   'P 1'
#
loop_
_entity.id
_entity.type
_entity.pdbx_description
1 polymer ?
#
loop_
_entity_poly.entity_id
_entity_poly.type
_entity_poly.pdbx_seq_one_letter_code
_entity_poly.pdbx_strand_id
1 'polypeptide(L)'
;MIDEQTQQVVVGKLGGPRETYEDFTNSFSPNECRYAVLDYYFITHENCQKSKIFFVAWSPDGARVRSKMLYASSKDKFKRQLDGIQAELQATDPSEMSFDIIKS
;
A
#
# COMPACT_ATOMS: atom_id res chain seq x y z
N MET A 1 6.88 -7.49 0.10
CA MET A 1 6.93 -8.33 1.32
C MET A 1 8.30 -8.14 1.97
N ILE A 2 8.37 -8.20 3.30
CA ILE A 2 9.64 -8.23 4.03
C ILE A 2 10.07 -9.68 4.14
N ASP A 3 11.22 -10.01 3.59
CA ASP A 3 11.87 -11.30 3.81
C ASP A 3 12.40 -11.34 5.25
N GLU A 4 11.90 -12.27 6.07
CA GLU A 4 12.27 -12.32 7.49
C GLU A 4 13.71 -12.81 7.73
N GLN A 5 14.33 -13.51 6.78
CA GLN A 5 15.69 -14.01 6.90
C GLN A 5 16.72 -12.93 6.59
N THR A 6 16.44 -12.10 5.59
CA THR A 6 17.35 -11.06 5.10
C THR A 6 16.95 -9.65 5.55
N GLN A 7 15.76 -9.49 6.13
CA GLN A 7 15.14 -8.21 6.48
C GLN A 7 15.08 -7.22 5.31
N GLN A 8 14.93 -7.74 4.08
CA GLN A 8 14.85 -6.93 2.87
C GLN A 8 13.40 -6.80 2.40
N VAL A 9 13.04 -5.60 1.92
CA VAL A 9 11.76 -5.38 1.25
C VAL A 9 11.91 -5.84 -0.19
N VAL A 10 11.17 -6.88 -0.56
CA VAL A 10 11.13 -7.41 -1.93
C VAL A 10 9.75 -7.19 -2.56
N VAL A 11 9.73 -7.01 -3.87
CA VAL A 11 8.48 -6.84 -4.63
C VAL A 11 7.74 -8.17 -4.65
N GLY A 12 6.49 -8.17 -4.16
CA GLY A 12 5.66 -9.39 -4.12
C GLY A 12 4.78 -9.54 -5.36
N LYS A 13 4.14 -8.46 -5.80
CA LYS A 13 3.30 -8.40 -7.00
C LYS A 13 3.50 -7.02 -7.64
N LEU A 14 3.56 -6.97 -8.97
CA LEU A 14 3.49 -5.74 -9.73
C LEU A 14 2.09 -5.62 -10.34
N GLY A 15 1.52 -4.42 -10.19
CA GLY A 15 0.21 -4.11 -10.76
C GLY A 15 0.25 -4.10 -12.28
N GLY A 16 -0.73 -4.70 -12.94
CA GLY A 16 -0.89 -4.58 -14.39
C GLY A 16 -1.51 -3.23 -14.78
N PRO A 17 -1.26 -2.70 -15.99
CA PRO A 17 -1.86 -1.43 -16.46
C PRO A 17 -3.39 -1.47 -16.61
N ARG A 18 -4.01 -2.64 -16.44
CA ARG A 18 -5.47 -2.86 -16.47
C ARG A 18 -6.03 -3.36 -15.15
N GLU A 19 -5.20 -3.53 -14.12
CA GLU A 19 -5.72 -3.92 -12.81
C GLU A 19 -6.46 -2.75 -12.20
N THR A 20 -7.66 -3.04 -11.71
CA THR A 20 -8.51 -2.06 -11.08
C THR A 20 -8.11 -1.87 -9.61
N TYR A 21 -8.64 -0.83 -8.98
CA TYR A 21 -8.46 -0.65 -7.54
C TYR A 21 -9.05 -1.82 -6.73
N GLU A 22 -10.12 -2.43 -7.21
CA GLU A 22 -10.71 -3.61 -6.58
C GLU A 22 -9.78 -4.83 -6.68
N ASP A 23 -9.11 -5.04 -7.81
CA ASP A 23 -8.09 -6.08 -7.94
C ASP A 23 -6.90 -5.84 -7.01
N PHE A 24 -6.55 -4.57 -6.80
CA PHE A 24 -5.52 -4.15 -5.86
C PHE A 24 -5.93 -4.48 -4.42
N THR A 25 -7.12 -4.08 -3.96
CA THR A 25 -7.60 -4.36 -2.60
C THR A 25 -7.81 -5.85 -2.35
N ASN A 26 -8.27 -6.60 -3.36
CA ASN A 26 -8.42 -8.06 -3.29
C ASN A 26 -7.08 -8.82 -3.29
N SER A 27 -5.98 -8.16 -3.66
CA SER A 27 -4.65 -8.79 -3.63
C SER A 27 -4.04 -8.90 -2.23
N PHE A 28 -4.63 -8.23 -1.23
CA PHE A 28 -4.16 -8.25 0.15
C PHE A 28 -4.69 -9.48 0.90
N SER A 29 -3.76 -10.26 1.45
CA SER A 29 -4.11 -11.47 2.21
C SER A 29 -4.49 -11.12 3.66
N PRO A 30 -5.49 -11.79 4.27
CA PRO A 30 -5.96 -11.49 5.63
C PRO A 30 -4.98 -11.93 6.74
N ASN A 31 -3.95 -12.71 6.41
CA ASN A 31 -3.01 -13.29 7.39
C ASN A 31 -1.57 -12.79 7.21
N GLU A 32 -1.32 -11.89 6.25
CA GLU A 32 0.02 -11.41 5.92
C GLU A 32 0.06 -9.89 5.85
N CYS A 33 1.04 -9.28 6.51
CA CYS A 33 1.31 -7.86 6.36
C CYS A 33 1.94 -7.60 4.97
N ARG A 34 1.61 -6.46 4.35
CA ARG A 34 2.20 -6.04 3.08
C ARG A 34 2.41 -4.53 3.04
N TYR A 35 3.40 -4.10 2.27
CA TYR A 35 3.44 -2.73 1.77
C TYR A 35 3.00 -2.74 0.32
N ALA A 36 2.30 -1.70 -0.08
CA ALA A 36 1.97 -1.46 -1.46
C ALA A 36 2.15 0.02 -1.80
N VAL A 37 2.47 0.28 -3.05
CA VAL A 37 2.54 1.63 -3.61
C VAL A 37 1.55 1.68 -4.74
N LEU A 38 0.66 2.65 -4.70
CA LEU A 38 -0.36 2.87 -5.71
C LEU A 38 -0.13 4.23 -6.36
N ASP A 39 0.10 4.22 -7.67
CA ASP A 39 0.09 5.44 -8.47
C ASP A 39 -1.32 5.68 -8.99
N TYR A 40 -2.02 6.62 -8.36
CA TYR A 40 -3.43 6.89 -8.63
C TYR A 40 -3.57 8.10 -9.57
N TYR A 41 -4.09 7.83 -10.76
CA TYR A 41 -4.37 8.85 -11.78
C TYR A 41 -5.81 9.35 -11.65
N PHE A 42 -5.99 10.67 -11.60
CA PHE A 42 -7.29 11.31 -11.58
C PHE A 42 -7.33 12.56 -12.46
N ILE A 43 -8.54 12.90 -12.90
CA ILE A 43 -8.80 14.11 -13.70
C ILE A 43 -9.48 15.11 -12.77
N THR A 44 -8.92 16.32 -12.68
CA THR A 44 -9.55 17.41 -11.90
C THR A 44 -10.78 17.96 -12.62
N HIS A 45 -11.59 18.74 -11.91
CA HIS A 45 -12.72 19.48 -12.51
C HIS A 45 -12.31 20.39 -13.68
N GLU A 46 -11.05 20.79 -13.74
CA GLU A 46 -10.47 21.61 -14.81
C GLU A 46 -9.96 20.76 -16.01
N ASN A 47 -10.33 19.47 -16.05
CA ASN A 47 -9.88 18.53 -17.08
C ASN A 47 -8.35 18.37 -17.14
N CYS A 48 -7.66 18.59 -16.01
CA CYS A 48 -6.22 18.41 -15.90
C CYS A 48 -5.92 17.04 -15.31
N GLN A 49 -5.10 16.25 -16.00
CA GLN A 49 -4.67 14.94 -15.53
C GLN A 49 -3.58 15.11 -14.46
N LYS A 50 -3.83 14.54 -13.29
CA LYS A 50 -2.88 14.50 -12.18
C LYS A 50 -2.68 13.06 -11.73
N SER A 51 -1.50 12.79 -11.16
CA SER A 51 -1.23 11.56 -10.43
C SER A 51 -0.89 11.87 -8.98
N LYS A 52 -1.25 10.92 -8.10
CA LYS A 52 -0.86 10.92 -6.71
C LYS A 52 -0.26 9.57 -6.36
N ILE A 53 0.94 9.55 -5.79
CA ILE A 53 1.56 8.32 -5.26
C ILE A 53 1.10 8.11 -3.81
N PHE A 54 0.44 6.98 -3.58
CA PHE A 54 -0.02 6.53 -2.27
C PHE A 54 0.84 5.38 -1.77
N PHE A 55 1.21 5.44 -0.51
CA PHE A 55 1.85 4.34 0.19
C PHE A 55 0.84 3.67 1.13
N VAL A 56 0.63 2.38 0.97
CA VAL A 56 -0.31 1.59 1.77
C VAL A 56 0.48 0.62 2.65
N ALA A 57 0.28 0.72 3.97
CA ALA A 57 0.76 -0.24 4.95
C ALA A 57 -0.40 -1.13 5.41
N TRP A 58 -0.41 -2.36 4.90
CA TRP A 58 -1.39 -3.39 5.21
C TRP A 58 -0.93 -4.24 6.40
N SER A 59 -1.74 -4.28 7.45
CA SER A 59 -1.45 -5.05 8.67
C SER A 59 -2.73 -5.67 9.23
N PRO A 60 -3.22 -6.78 8.65
CA PRO A 60 -4.51 -7.35 9.00
C PRO A 60 -4.49 -8.03 10.36
N ASP A 61 -5.64 -8.14 11.00
CA ASP A 61 -5.71 -8.67 12.36
C ASP A 61 -5.25 -10.12 12.48
N GLY A 62 -5.48 -10.93 11.45
CA GLY A 62 -5.02 -12.32 11.36
C GLY A 62 -3.50 -12.49 11.21
N ALA A 63 -2.74 -11.42 10.94
CA ALA A 63 -1.29 -11.51 10.80
C ALA A 63 -0.59 -11.80 12.15
N ARG A 64 0.52 -12.53 12.08
CA ARG A 64 1.35 -12.84 13.25
C ARG A 64 1.86 -11.55 13.91
N VAL A 65 1.80 -11.47 15.24
CA VAL A 65 2.26 -10.30 16.02
C VAL A 65 3.69 -9.89 15.65
N ARG A 66 4.60 -10.87 15.51
CA ARG A 66 5.99 -10.62 15.09
C ARG A 66 6.07 -9.94 13.71
N SER A 67 5.26 -10.39 12.75
CA SER A 67 5.17 -9.78 11.41
C SER A 67 4.65 -8.34 11.51
N LYS A 68 3.58 -8.10 12.27
CA LYS A 68 3.06 -6.74 12.49
C LYS A 68 4.13 -5.81 13.06
N MET A 69 4.89 -6.26 14.05
CA MET A 69 5.99 -5.47 14.62
C MET A 69 7.10 -5.20 13.60
N LEU A 70 7.48 -6.19 12.78
CA LEU A 70 8.49 -6.04 11.74
C LEU A 70 8.06 -5.02 10.67
N TYR A 71 6.81 -5.09 10.21
CA TYR A 71 6.26 -4.15 9.24
C TYR A 71 5.99 -2.77 9.85
N ALA A 72 5.66 -2.66 11.13
CA ALA A 72 5.54 -1.34 11.77
C ALA A 72 6.92 -0.65 11.87
N SER A 73 7.93 -1.38 12.37
CA SER A 73 9.29 -0.85 12.58
C SER A 73 10.04 -0.56 11.29
N SER A 74 9.80 -1.31 10.22
CA SER A 74 10.48 -1.13 8.92
C SER A 74 9.85 -0.06 8.03
N LYS A 75 8.63 0.40 8.38
CA LYS A 75 7.81 1.29 7.54
C LYS A 75 8.52 2.58 7.20
N ASP A 76 9.02 3.29 8.20
CA ASP A 76 9.59 4.62 8.00
C ASP A 76 10.90 4.57 7.22
N LYS A 77 11.67 3.50 7.39
CA LYS A 77 12.89 3.27 6.60
C LYS A 77 12.54 3.05 5.13
N PHE A 78 11.54 2.21 4.84
CA PHE A 78 11.12 1.93 3.47
C PHE A 78 10.48 3.17 2.82
N LYS A 79 9.61 3.87 3.54
CA LYS A 79 8.95 5.09 3.06
C LYS A 79 9.96 6.16 2.64
N ARG A 80 11.06 6.34 3.38
CA ARG A 80 12.12 7.30 3.03
C ARG A 80 12.88 6.96 1.75
N GLN A 81 12.80 5.72 1.26
CA GLN A 81 13.40 5.32 -0.01
C GLN A 81 12.46 5.58 -1.20
N LEU A 82 11.20 5.92 -0.93
CA LEU A 82 10.19 6.20 -1.93
C LEU A 82 10.02 7.72 -2.05
N ASP A 83 10.65 8.29 -3.07
CA ASP A 83 10.50 9.71 -3.37
C ASP A 83 9.11 10.00 -3.96
N GLY A 84 8.49 11.10 -3.51
CA GLY A 84 7.24 11.59 -4.09
C GLY A 84 5.95 10.96 -3.53
N ILE A 85 6.01 10.19 -2.43
CA ILE A 85 4.78 9.78 -1.72
C ILE A 85 4.03 11.03 -1.28
N GLN A 86 2.80 11.17 -1.73
CA GLN A 86 1.92 12.29 -1.40
C GLN A 86 0.96 11.96 -0.26
N ALA A 87 0.69 10.68 -0.02
CA ALA A 87 -0.20 10.22 1.04
C ALA A 87 0.17 8.83 1.55
N GLU A 88 -0.07 8.61 2.85
CA GLU A 88 0.10 7.33 3.53
C GLU A 88 -1.26 6.83 4.00
N LEU A 89 -1.54 5.56 3.75
CA LEU A 89 -2.73 4.85 4.19
C LEU A 89 -2.29 3.64 5.03
N GLN A 90 -2.89 3.48 6.21
CA GLN A 90 -2.73 2.29 7.02
C GLN A 90 -4.08 1.59 7.08
N ALA A 91 -4.09 0.30 6.80
CA ALA A 91 -5.31 -0.49 6.75
C ALA A 91 -5.09 -1.88 7.32
N THR A 92 -6.12 -2.37 8.00
CA THR A 92 -6.22 -3.71 8.57
C THR A 92 -7.31 -4.54 7.90
N ASP A 93 -8.28 -3.88 7.26
CA ASP A 93 -9.35 -4.48 6.46
C ASP A 93 -9.44 -3.82 5.06
N PRO A 94 -9.79 -4.55 3.98
CA PRO A 94 -9.87 -3.94 2.65
C PRO A 94 -10.94 -2.84 2.56
N SER A 95 -11.96 -2.86 3.42
CA SER A 95 -12.95 -1.79 3.51
C SER A 95 -12.37 -0.46 4.02
N GLU A 96 -11.29 -0.49 4.80
CA GLU A 96 -10.56 0.71 5.25
C GLU A 96 -9.74 1.34 4.12
N MET A 97 -9.47 0.58 3.06
CA MET A 97 -8.92 1.09 1.80
C MET A 97 -10.05 1.63 0.91
N SER A 98 -10.81 2.60 1.43
CA SER A 98 -11.87 3.25 0.66
C SER A 98 -11.32 4.39 -0.19
N PHE A 99 -11.76 4.43 -1.45
CA PHE A 99 -11.37 5.42 -2.46
C PHE A 99 -11.66 6.87 -2.05
N ASP A 100 -12.60 7.07 -1.13
CA ASP A 100 -12.97 8.38 -0.58
C ASP A 100 -11.81 9.03 0.20
N ILE A 101 -10.91 8.22 0.79
CA ILE A 101 -9.70 8.72 1.45
C ILE A 101 -8.68 9.22 0.40
N ILE A 102 -8.68 8.60 -0.77
CA ILE A 102 -7.75 8.89 -1.89
C ILE A 102 -8.18 10.14 -2.67
N LYS A 103 -9.48 10.43 -2.72
CA LYS A 103 -10.06 11.56 -3.46
C LYS A 103 -10.18 12.87 -2.67
N SER A 104 -9.92 12.86 -1.36
CA SER A 104 -9.91 14.07 -0.52
C SER A 104 -8.67 14.96 -0.77
#